data_AF-A0A1Z5YYJ3-F1
#
_entry.id   AF-A0A1Z5YYJ3-F1
#
_cell.length_a   1.000
_cell.length_b   1.000
_cell.length_c   1.000
_cell.angle_alpha   90.00
_cell.angle_beta   90.00
_cell.angle_gamma   90.00
#
_symmetry.space_group_name_H-M   'P 1'
#
loop_
_entity.id
_entity.type
_entity.pdbx_description
1 polymer ?
#
loop_
_entity_poly.entity_id
_entity_poly.type
_entity_poly.pdbx_seq_one_letter_code
_entity_poly.pdbx_strand_id
1 'polypeptide(L)' 'IRNGLQWKDAPKAYGPHKTLYNRFIRWSRMGVFDRIFVALTEKAGRSKRLMIDATHPKAHRTSASLLKKELFHGISD' A
#
# COMPACT_ATOMS: atom_id res chain seq x y z
N ILE A 1 -8.20 15.55 -1.90
CA ILE A 1 -6.73 15.34 -1.79
C ILE A 1 -6.06 16.05 -2.96
N ARG A 2 -5.13 16.99 -2.72
CA ARG A 2 -4.59 17.88 -3.76
C ARG A 2 -3.62 17.21 -4.73
N ASN A 3 -2.86 16.21 -4.25
CA ASN A 3 -1.71 15.65 -4.99
C ASN A 3 -1.78 14.12 -5.19
N GLY A 4 -2.92 13.46 -4.94
CA GLY A 4 -3.06 12.02 -5.17
C GLY A 4 -2.16 11.12 -4.30
N LEU A 5 -1.82 11.55 -3.07
CA LEU A 5 -1.02 10.78 -2.10
C LEU A 5 0.37 10.38 -2.64
N GLN A 6 1.11 11.32 -3.23
CA GLN A 6 2.46 11.02 -3.73
C GLN A 6 3.44 10.87 -2.56
N TRP A 7 4.42 9.96 -2.70
CA TRP A 7 5.48 9.76 -1.71
C TRP A 7 6.29 11.04 -1.40
N LYS A 8 6.34 11.98 -2.35
CA LYS A 8 7.00 13.28 -2.17
C LYS A 8 6.30 14.18 -1.15
N ASP A 9 5.01 13.95 -0.92
CA ASP A 9 4.20 14.73 0.02
C ASP A 9 4.29 14.17 1.45
N ALA A 10 5.02 13.06 1.65
CA ALA A 10 5.22 12.49 2.97
C ALA A 10 6.03 13.46 3.88
N PRO A 11 5.74 13.49 5.20
CA PRO A 11 6.50 14.32 6.12
C PRO A 11 8.01 14.07 6.05
N LYS A 12 8.80 15.14 6.07
CA LYS A 12 10.27 15.08 5.97
C LYS A 12 10.92 14.22 7.06
N ALA A 13 10.28 14.10 8.23
CA ALA A 13 10.73 13.26 9.33
C ALA A 13 10.87 11.76 8.95
N TYR A 14 10.18 11.30 7.91
CA TYR A 14 10.27 9.93 7.42
C TYR A 14 11.45 9.70 6.46
N GLY A 15 12.21 10.75 6.14
CA GLY A 15 13.38 10.69 5.28
C GLY A 15 13.04 10.70 3.78
N PRO A 16 14.01 10.31 2.93
CA PRO A 16 13.85 10.39 1.47
C PRO A 16 12.68 9.54 0.94
N HIS A 17 11.94 10.09 -0.01
CA HIS A 17 10.76 9.44 -0.62
C HIS A 17 11.07 8.05 -1.22
N LYS A 18 12.26 7.86 -1.81
CA LYS A 18 12.70 6.56 -2.36
C LYS A 18 12.85 5.50 -1.25
N THR A 19 13.34 5.91 -0.08
CA THR A 19 13.48 5.03 1.09
C THR A 19 12.12 4.59 1.61
N LEU A 20 11.13 5.49 1.60
CA LEU A 20 9.75 5.16 1.98
C LEU A 20 9.11 4.15 1.04
N TYR A 21 9.21 4.38 -0.27
CA TYR A 21 8.74 3.43 -1.27
C TYR A 21 9.38 2.04 -1.09
N ASN A 22 10.70 1.99 -0.95
CA ASN A 22 11.42 0.73 -0.77
C ASN A 22 11.00 0.00 0.52
N ARG A 23 10.81 0.74 1.62
CA ARG A 23 10.32 0.18 2.88
C ARG A 23 8.91 -0.37 2.73
N PHE A 24 8.01 0.38 2.10
CA PHE A 24 6.63 -0.04 1.84
C PHE A 24 6.59 -1.35 1.07
N ILE A 25 7.32 -1.46 -0.04
CA ILE A 25 7.37 -2.69 -0.85
C ILE A 25 7.95 -3.86 -0.07
N ARG A 26 9.04 -3.65 0.68
CA ARG A 26 9.63 -4.71 1.52
C ARG A 26 8.65 -5.19 2.58
N TRP A 27 7.97 -4.27 3.27
CA TRP A 27 7.02 -4.59 4.32
C TRP A 27 5.78 -5.31 3.79
N SER A 28 5.29 -4.89 2.62
CA SER A 28 4.22 -5.57 1.91
C SER A 28 4.62 -7.00 1.56
N ARG A 29 5.80 -7.23 0.98
CA ARG A 29 6.30 -8.58 0.66
C ARG A 29 6.55 -9.45 1.90
N MET A 30 6.90 -8.84 3.02
CA MET A 30 7.13 -9.54 4.29
C MET A 30 5.84 -9.74 5.12
N GLY A 31 4.66 -9.36 4.61
CA GLY A 31 3.39 -9.48 5.34
C GLY A 31 3.33 -8.64 6.63
N VAL A 32 4.13 -7.57 6.72
CA VAL A 32 4.14 -6.71 7.93
C VAL A 32 2.78 -6.04 8.14
N PHE A 33 2.15 -5.58 7.07
CA PHE A 33 0.83 -4.94 7.16
C PHE A 33 -0.25 -5.92 7.64
N ASP A 34 -0.19 -7.18 7.21
CA ASP A 34 -1.13 -8.21 7.67
C ASP A 34 -0.95 -8.49 9.17
N ARG A 35 0.29 -8.58 9.65
CA ARG A 35 0.57 -8.74 11.09
C ARG A 35 0.09 -7.55 11.91
N ILE A 36 0.28 -6.33 11.40
CA ILE A 36 -0.26 -5.12 12.06
C ILE A 36 -1.79 -5.19 12.10
N PHE A 37 -2.43 -5.57 11.01
CA PHE A 37 -3.88 -5.71 10.94
C PHE A 37 -4.39 -6.72 11.98
N VAL A 38 -3.80 -7.92 12.03
CA VAL A 38 -4.14 -8.96 13.01
C VAL A 38 -3.95 -8.46 14.44
N ALA A 39 -2.82 -7.84 14.77
CA ALA A 39 -2.57 -7.33 16.11
C ALA A 39 -3.57 -6.23 16.53
N LEU A 40 -4.00 -5.40 15.58
CA LEU A 40 -5.01 -4.37 15.82
C LEU A 40 -6.41 -4.98 16.01
N THR A 41 -6.78 -5.99 15.23
CA THR A 41 -8.08 -6.66 15.36
C THR A 41 -8.18 -7.50 16.63
N GLU A 42 -7.09 -8.14 17.05
CA GLU A 42 -7.01 -8.87 18.33
C GLU A 42 -7.25 -7.94 19.52
N LYS A 43 -6.61 -6.76 19.53
CA LYS A 43 -6.80 -5.77 20.60
C LYS A 43 -8.20 -5.16 20.62
N ALA A 44 -8.83 -5.01 19.46
CA ALA A 44 -10.19 -4.48 19.34
C ALA A 44 -11.28 -5.51 19.76
N GLY A 45 -10.92 -6.79 19.88
CA GLY A 45 -11.86 -7.88 20.11
C GLY A 45 -12.81 -8.08 18.93
N ARG A 46 -13.83 -8.93 19.10
CA ARG A 46 -14.91 -9.10 18.12
C ARG A 46 -15.80 -7.85 18.15
N SER A 47 -15.40 -6.81 17.42
CA SER A 47 -16.15 -5.55 17.36
C SER A 47 -17.57 -5.84 16.85
N LYS A 48 -18.60 -5.54 17.64
CA LYS A 48 -20.01 -5.64 17.21
C LYS A 48 -20.35 -4.70 16.04
N ARG A 49 -19.45 -3.75 15.73
CA ARG A 49 -19.59 -2.76 14.66
C ARG A 49 -18.29 -2.70 13.84
N LEU A 50 -18.27 -3.39 12.71
CA LEU A 50 -17.25 -3.23 11.67
C LEU A 50 -17.57 -1.98 10.87
N MET A 51 -16.71 -0.96 10.93
CA MET A 51 -16.83 0.24 10.10
C MET A 51 -15.89 0.09 8.91
N ILE A 52 -16.39 -0.53 7.85
CA ILE A 52 -15.67 -0.69 6.58
C ILE A 52 -16.14 0.44 5.66
N ASP A 53 -15.21 1.31 5.28
CA ASP A 53 -15.40 2.28 4.21
C ASP A 53 -14.32 2.07 3.15
N ALA A 54 -14.66 2.33 1.89
CA ALA A 54 -13.76 2.18 0.75
C ALA A 54 -13.64 3.50 0.01
N THR A 55 -12.48 4.15 0.14
CA THR A 55 -12.14 5.33 -0.66
C THR A 55 -11.35 4.91 -1.90
N HIS A 56 -11.78 5.33 -3.09
CA HIS A 56 -11.12 5.05 -4.36
C HIS A 56 -10.33 6.26 -4.87
N PRO A 57 -9.00 6.33 -4.67
CA PRO A 57 -8.16 7.36 -5.28
C PRO A 57 -7.79 7.01 -6.72
N LYS A 58 -8.21 7.83 -7.68
CA LYS A 58 -7.84 7.66 -9.10
C LYS A 58 -6.36 8.02 -9.32
N ALA A 59 -5.56 7.04 -9.75
CA ALA A 59 -4.18 7.25 -10.13
C ALA A 59 -4.08 7.73 -11.60
N HIS A 60 -3.07 8.55 -11.92
CA HIS A 60 -2.75 8.91 -13.30
C HIS A 60 -2.23 7.68 -14.07
N ARG A 61 -2.48 7.59 -15.39
CA ARG A 61 -2.08 6.46 -16.26
C ARG A 61 -0.63 6.02 -16.05
N THR A 62 0.30 6.96 -15.92
CA THR A 62 1.73 6.70 -15.70
C THR A 62 2.04 6.10 -14.32
N SER A 63 1.22 6.38 -13.31
CA SER A 63 1.36 5.82 -11.96
C SER A 63 0.82 4.39 -11.88
N ALA A 64 -0.16 4.05 -12.72
CA ALA A 64 -0.79 2.72 -12.76
C ALA A 64 -0.07 1.74 -13.72
N SER A 65 0.68 2.23 -14.71
CA SER A 65 1.28 1.40 -15.77
C SER A 65 2.73 0.94 -15.50
N LEU A 66 3.29 1.18 -14.31
CA LEU A 66 4.64 0.72 -13.93
C LEU A 66 4.69 -0.76 -13.49
N LEU A 67 3.75 -1.60 -13.96
CA LEU A 67 3.96 -3.05 -14.02
C LEU A 67 4.49 -3.39 -15.42
N LYS A 68 5.75 -3.03 -15.71
CA LYS A 68 6.39 -3.44 -16.96
C LYS A 68 7.46 -4.48 -16.66
N LYS A 69 7.13 -5.73 -17.05
CA LYS A 69 8.05 -6.74 -17.62
C LYS A 69 8.52 -7.92 -16.75
N GLU A 70 7.70 -8.52 -15.88
CA GLU A 70 8.03 -9.88 -15.35
C GLU A 70 6.80 -10.76 -15.03
N LEU A 71 5.55 -10.28 -15.13
CA LEU A 71 4.38 -11.00 -14.58
C LEU A 71 3.54 -11.79 -15.60
N PHE A 72 3.85 -11.72 -16.90
CA PHE A 72 3.03 -12.34 -17.96
C PHE A 72 3.85 -13.17 -18.96
N HIS A 73 4.82 -13.99 -18.50
CA HIS A 73 5.54 -14.92 -19.38
C HIS A 73 5.35 -16.40 -19.02
N GLY A 74 4.24 -16.75 -18.34
CA GLY A 74 4.08 -18.08 -17.75
C GLY A 74 2.75 -18.80 -18.01
N ILE A 75 1.84 -18.29 -18.84
CA ILE A 75 0.64 -19.05 -19.25
C ILE A 75 0.27 -18.69 -20.70
N SER A 76 0.76 -19.49 -21.64
CA SER A 76 0.20 -19.70 -22.98
C SER A 76 0.77 -21.02 -23.50
N ASP A 77 0.02 -22.10 -23.27
CA ASP A 77 -0.38 -23.10 -24.26
C ASP A 77 -1.70 -23.72 -23.78
#